data_AF-A0A961C0Y8-F1
#
_entry.id   AF-A0A961C0Y8-F1
#
_cell.length_a   1.000
_cell.length_b   1.000
_cell.length_c   1.000
_cell.angle_alpha   90.00
_cell.angle_beta   90.00
_cell.angle_gamma   90.00
#
_symmetry.space_group_name_H-M   'P 1'
#
loop_
_entity.id
_entity.type
_entity.pdbx_description
1 polymer ?
#
loop_
_entity_poly.entity_id
_entity_poly.type
_entity_poly.pdbx_seq_one_letter_code
_entity_poly.pdbx_strand_id
1 'polypeptide(L)'
;GFVAAVPVEVEEAAYVDGCGWGQMFWRILFPLVAPGLVATSVFSFITAWNEFIFALTFLQDQDKYTVAIGLQKFFGENTADWGPIMAASTLLTLPVVVFFLLIQRHMVSGLSSGAVKG
;
A
#
# COMPACT_ATOMS: atom_id res chain seq x y z
N GLY A 1 -6.51 17.03 -1.66
CA GLY A 1 -5.80 15.91 -0.99
C GLY A 1 -6.58 15.55 0.25
N PHE A 2 -6.62 14.28 0.66
CA PHE A 2 -7.59 13.84 1.66
C PHE A 2 -7.37 14.44 3.07
N VAL A 3 -6.16 14.90 3.40
CA VAL A 3 -5.87 15.72 4.58
C VAL A 3 -6.55 17.10 4.50
N ALA A 4 -6.69 17.66 3.31
CA ALA A 4 -7.41 18.92 3.06
C ALA A 4 -8.94 18.76 3.00
N ALA A 5 -9.45 17.52 3.17
CA ALA A 5 -10.89 17.27 3.29
C ALA A 5 -11.38 17.42 4.74
N VAL A 6 -10.48 17.61 5.71
CA VAL A 6 -10.84 17.95 7.09
C VAL A 6 -11.25 19.42 7.13
N PRO A 7 -12.51 19.75 7.47
CA PRO A 7 -12.95 21.14 7.57
C PRO A 7 -12.22 21.84 8.72
N VAL A 8 -11.72 23.05 8.48
CA VAL A 8 -11.07 23.89 9.51
C VAL A 8 -11.99 24.09 10.73
N GLU A 9 -13.30 24.14 10.48
CA GLU A 9 -14.38 24.22 11.46
C GLU A 9 -14.31 23.12 12.55
N VAL A 10 -13.82 21.93 12.19
CA VAL A 10 -13.68 20.79 13.12
C VAL A 10 -12.52 20.99 14.09
N GLU A 11 -11.44 21.63 13.64
CA GLU A 11 -10.32 22.01 14.50
C GLU A 11 -10.73 23.16 15.43
N GLU A 12 -11.40 24.18 14.89
CA GLU A 12 -11.90 25.33 15.67
C GLU A 12 -12.88 24.90 16.76
N ALA A 13 -13.82 24.00 16.44
CA ALA A 13 -14.75 23.43 17.43
C ALA A 13 -14.02 22.65 18.54
N ALA A 14 -12.99 21.87 18.20
CA ALA A 14 -12.21 21.13 19.19
C ALA A 14 -11.43 22.05 20.14
N TYR A 15 -10.94 23.19 19.65
CA TYR A 15 -10.31 24.21 20.50
C TYR A 15 -11.33 24.91 21.42
N VAL A 16 -12.54 25.19 20.93
CA VAL A 16 -13.63 25.76 21.74
C VAL A 16 -14.08 24.79 22.84
N ASP A 17 -14.07 23.48 22.56
CA ASP A 17 -14.36 22.40 23.52
C ASP A 17 -13.21 22.13 24.51
N GLY A 18 -12.11 22.89 24.46
CA GLY A 18 -10.98 22.76 25.38
C GLY A 18 -10.12 21.51 25.15
N CYS A 19 -10.24 20.85 23.99
CA CYS A 19 -9.36 19.73 23.66
C CYS A 19 -7.93 20.24 23.38
N GLY A 20 -6.94 19.64 24.06
CA GLY A 20 -5.53 19.87 23.72
C GLY A 20 -5.17 19.31 22.33
N TRP A 21 -4.14 19.87 21.69
CA TRP A 21 -3.73 19.53 20.32
C TRP A 21 -3.55 18.02 20.08
N GLY A 22 -2.89 17.32 21.01
CA GLY A 22 -2.69 15.87 20.90
C GLY A 22 -3.98 15.06 20.97
N GLN A 23 -4.96 15.51 21.77
CA GLN A 23 -6.27 14.85 21.86
C GLN A 23 -7.09 15.08 20.59
N MET A 24 -7.08 16.31 20.05
CA MET A 24 -7.69 16.65 18.77
C MET A 24 -7.10 15.80 17.64
N PHE A 25 -5.77 15.70 17.57
CA PHE A 25 -5.09 14.91 16.55
C PHE A 25 -5.52 13.43 16.59
N TRP A 26 -5.41 12.76 17.74
CA TRP A 26 -5.66 11.32 17.81
C TRP A 26 -7.13 10.93 17.78
N ARG A 27 -8.03 11.74 18.35
CA ARG A 27 -9.47 11.39 18.45
C ARG A 27 -10.32 11.91 17.30
N ILE A 28 -9.92 13.01 16.67
CA ILE A 28 -10.74 13.69 15.66
C ILE A 28 -10.06 13.59 14.30
N LEU A 29 -8.84 14.13 14.19
CA LEU A 29 -8.15 14.27 12.91
C LEU A 29 -7.69 12.91 12.35
N PHE A 30 -7.07 12.06 13.18
CA PHE A 30 -6.55 10.75 12.78
C PHE A 30 -7.63 9.80 12.21
N PRO A 31 -8.80 9.58 12.83
CA PRO A 31 -9.83 8.72 12.25
C PRO A 31 -10.47 9.29 10.97
N LEU A 32 -10.59 10.62 10.84
CA LEU A 32 -11.01 11.30 9.61
C LEU A 32 -10.00 11.07 8.48
N VAL A 33 -8.72 11.08 8.84
CA VAL A 33 -7.58 10.92 7.94
C VAL A 33 -7.12 9.44 7.87
N ALA A 34 -7.78 8.48 8.50
CA ALA A 34 -7.38 7.08 8.43
C ALA A 34 -7.70 6.42 7.07
N PRO A 35 -8.90 6.63 6.46
CA PRO A 35 -9.26 5.94 5.21
C PRO A 35 -8.36 6.29 4.02
N GLY A 36 -7.98 7.57 3.89
CA GLY A 36 -7.06 7.99 2.82
C GLY A 36 -5.61 7.57 3.08
N LEU A 37 -5.16 7.53 4.35
CA LEU A 37 -3.85 6.99 4.70
C LEU A 37 -3.76 5.51 4.30
N VAL A 38 -4.80 4.72 4.60
CA VAL A 38 -4.87 3.32 4.19
C VAL A 38 -4.76 3.20 2.66
N ALA A 39 -5.53 3.97 1.90
CA ALA A 39 -5.47 3.94 0.43
C ALA A 39 -4.07 4.30 -0.11
N THR A 40 -3.42 5.33 0.43
CA THR A 40 -2.07 5.73 0.03
C THR A 40 -1.02 4.69 0.42
N SER A 41 -1.06 4.15 1.64
CA SER A 41 -0.15 3.09 2.10
C SER A 41 -0.25 1.85 1.23
N VAL A 42 -1.47 1.51 0.80
CA VAL A 42 -1.71 0.38 -0.11
C VAL A 42 -1.04 0.62 -1.46
N PHE A 43 -1.26 1.79 -2.04
CA PHE A 43 -0.65 2.15 -3.31
C PHE A 43 0.89 2.12 -3.21
N SER A 44 1.45 2.74 -2.18
CA SER A 44 2.89 2.72 -1.93
C SER A 44 3.44 1.30 -1.74
N PHE A 45 2.71 0.41 -1.04
CA PHE A 45 3.11 -0.98 -0.89
C PHE A 45 3.15 -1.70 -2.24
N ILE A 46 2.11 -1.55 -3.07
CA ILE A 46 2.05 -2.16 -4.41
C ILE A 46 3.23 -1.67 -5.27
N THR A 47 3.53 -0.37 -5.24
CA THR A 47 4.66 0.20 -5.99
C THR A 47 6.00 -0.35 -5.49
N ALA A 48 6.24 -0.33 -4.17
CA ALA A 48 7.50 -0.81 -3.61
C ALA A 48 7.71 -2.32 -3.79
N TRP A 49 6.63 -3.11 -3.70
CA TRP A 49 6.69 -4.56 -3.88
C TRP A 49 6.98 -4.98 -5.32
N ASN A 50 6.49 -4.23 -6.31
CA ASN A 50 6.75 -4.50 -7.73
C ASN A 50 8.10 -3.94 -8.22
N GLU A 51 8.86 -3.25 -7.37
CA GLU A 51 10.05 -2.54 -7.79
C GLU A 51 11.23 -3.48 -8.04
N PHE A 52 11.35 -3.93 -9.29
CA PHE A 52 12.35 -4.89 -9.73
C PHE A 52 13.73 -4.26 -9.97
N ILE A 53 13.77 -3.06 -10.57
CA ILE A 53 15.01 -2.47 -11.08
C ILE A 53 15.92 -2.04 -9.92
N PHE A 54 15.36 -1.44 -8.87
CA PHE A 54 16.13 -1.11 -7.67
C PHE A 54 16.66 -2.37 -6.97
N ALA A 55 15.84 -3.42 -6.85
CA ALA A 55 16.28 -4.66 -6.24
C ALA A 55 17.46 -5.26 -7.00
N LEU A 56 17.35 -5.37 -8.33
CA LEU A 56 18.41 -5.91 -9.18
C LEU A 56 19.72 -5.10 -9.10
N THR A 57 19.62 -3.78 -8.95
CA THR A 57 20.79 -2.89 -8.95
C THR A 57 21.53 -2.88 -7.62
N PHE A 58 20.80 -2.93 -6.50
CA PHE A 58 21.38 -2.76 -5.16
C PHE A 58 21.72 -4.09 -4.45
N LEU A 59 21.03 -5.18 -4.76
CA LEU A 59 21.31 -6.47 -4.14
C LEU A 59 22.35 -7.25 -4.95
N GLN A 60 23.61 -7.16 -4.54
CA GLN A 60 24.73 -7.90 -5.14
C GLN A 60 25.01 -9.25 -4.45
N ASP A 61 24.66 -9.40 -3.17
CA ASP A 61 24.81 -10.65 -2.39
C ASP A 61 23.70 -11.67 -2.72
N GLN A 62 24.08 -12.88 -3.14
CA GLN A 62 23.14 -13.95 -3.49
C GLN A 62 22.21 -14.35 -2.33
N ASP A 63 22.67 -14.24 -1.09
CA ASP A 63 21.90 -14.61 0.10
C ASP A 63 20.77 -13.62 0.44
N LYS A 64 20.78 -12.43 -0.20
CA LYS A 64 19.76 -11.40 0.00
C LYS A 64 18.79 -11.30 -1.18
N TYR A 65 18.98 -12.10 -2.23
CA TYR A 65 18.20 -11.97 -3.47
C TYR A 65 16.71 -12.10 -3.21
N THR A 66 15.95 -11.12 -3.71
CA THR A 66 14.50 -11.22 -3.77
C THR A 66 14.11 -12.24 -4.84
N VAL A 67 12.89 -12.79 -4.74
CA VAL A 67 12.34 -13.76 -5.71
C VAL A 67 12.50 -13.29 -7.16
N ALA A 68 12.44 -11.98 -7.39
CA ALA A 68 12.60 -11.38 -8.72
C ALA A 68 14.05 -11.45 -9.25
N ILE A 69 15.07 -11.30 -8.40
CA ILE A 69 16.49 -11.44 -8.81
C ILE A 69 16.84 -12.91 -9.02
N GLY A 70 16.29 -13.79 -8.18
CA GLY A 70 16.39 -15.24 -8.37
C GLY A 70 15.86 -15.70 -9.73
N LEU A 71 14.81 -15.03 -10.25
CA LEU A 71 14.25 -15.28 -11.59
C LEU A 71 15.30 -15.13 -12.69
N GLN A 72 16.19 -14.13 -12.58
CA GLN A 72 17.21 -13.85 -13.59
C GLN A 72 18.19 -15.01 -13.77
N LYS A 73 18.44 -15.80 -12.71
CA LYS A 73 19.29 -17.00 -12.79
C LYS A 73 18.72 -18.10 -13.68
N PHE A 74 17.41 -18.11 -13.93
CA PHE A 74 16.75 -19.07 -14.81
C PHE A 74 16.72 -18.64 -16.28
N PHE A 75 17.11 -17.40 -16.57
CA PHE A 75 17.37 -16.92 -17.93
C PHE A 75 18.86 -17.14 -18.25
N GLY A 76 19.21 -18.33 -18.74
CA GLY A 76 20.56 -18.61 -19.24
C GLY A 76 20.77 -18.04 -20.65
N GLU A 77 22.03 -17.80 -21.05
CA GLU A 77 22.38 -17.21 -22.36
C GLU A 77 21.84 -18.00 -23.57
N ASN A 78 21.60 -19.32 -23.43
CA ASN A 78 21.15 -20.19 -24.53
C ASN A 78 19.95 -21.10 -24.18
N THR A 79 19.50 -21.13 -22.92
CA THR A 79 18.35 -21.93 -22.48
C THR A 79 17.62 -21.19 -21.35
N ALA A 80 16.31 -21.04 -21.50
CA ALA A 80 15.44 -20.48 -20.47
C ALA A 80 14.66 -21.62 -19.81
N ASP A 81 14.76 -21.73 -18.49
CA ASP A 81 14.07 -22.78 -17.74
C ASP A 81 12.67 -22.29 -17.37
N TRP A 82 11.71 -22.50 -18.28
CA TRP A 82 10.36 -21.91 -18.18
C TRP A 82 9.58 -22.38 -16.95
N GLY A 83 9.82 -23.60 -16.46
CA GLY A 83 9.15 -24.13 -15.27
C GLY A 83 9.44 -23.30 -14.02
N PRO A 84 10.72 -23.16 -13.63
CA PRO A 84 11.13 -22.28 -12.54
C PRO A 84 10.71 -20.81 -12.72
N ILE A 85 10.79 -20.28 -13.95
CA ILE A 85 10.37 -18.91 -14.26
C ILE A 85 8.87 -18.71 -13.95
N MET A 86 8.02 -19.63 -14.39
CA MET A 86 6.58 -19.56 -14.15
C MET A 86 6.23 -19.74 -12.66
N ALA A 87 6.95 -20.62 -11.95
CA ALA A 87 6.76 -20.84 -10.51
C ALA A 87 7.11 -19.58 -9.70
N ALA A 88 8.26 -18.96 -9.97
CA ALA A 88 8.68 -17.75 -9.29
C ALA A 88 7.80 -16.54 -9.65
N SER A 89 7.32 -16.44 -10.90
CA SER A 89 6.35 -15.41 -11.31
C SER A 89 5.01 -15.54 -10.57
N THR A 90 4.54 -16.78 -10.36
CA THR A 90 3.32 -17.05 -9.58
C THR A 90 3.50 -16.66 -8.11
N LEU A 91 4.66 -17.00 -7.51
CA LEU A 91 5.00 -16.62 -6.14
C LEU A 91 5.11 -15.09 -5.96
N LEU A 92 5.64 -14.38 -6.95
CA LEU A 92 5.68 -12.90 -6.97
C LEU A 92 4.29 -12.27 -6.98
N THR A 93 3.36 -12.89 -7.73
CA THR A 93 2.00 -12.38 -7.91
C THR A 93 1.10 -12.63 -6.69
N LEU A 94 1.32 -13.73 -5.96
CA LEU A 94 0.51 -14.16 -4.82
C LEU A 94 0.32 -13.07 -3.74
N PRO A 95 1.37 -12.43 -3.21
CA PRO A 95 1.25 -11.41 -2.17
C PRO A 95 0.41 -10.20 -2.62
N VAL A 96 0.55 -9.78 -3.88
CA VAL A 96 -0.23 -8.67 -4.45
C VAL A 96 -1.71 -9.03 -4.49
N VAL A 97 -2.04 -10.26 -4.92
CA VAL A 97 -3.42 -10.77 -4.93
C VAL A 97 -3.99 -10.83 -3.52
N VAL A 98 -3.26 -11.40 -2.56
CA VAL A 98 -3.71 -11.49 -1.16
C VAL A 98 -3.98 -10.09 -0.59
N PHE A 99 -3.07 -9.15 -0.81
CA PHE A 99 -3.22 -7.78 -0.34
C PHE A 99 -4.44 -7.10 -0.96
N PHE A 100 -4.59 -7.20 -2.29
CA PHE A 100 -5.75 -6.69 -3.01
C PHE A 100 -7.07 -7.24 -2.44
N LEU A 101 -7.14 -8.55 -2.17
CA LEU A 101 -8.33 -9.19 -1.59
C LEU A 101 -8.68 -8.68 -0.17
N LEU A 102 -7.67 -8.29 0.63
CA LEU A 102 -7.90 -7.71 1.97
C LEU A 102 -8.44 -6.27 1.89
N ILE A 103 -7.98 -5.50 0.91
CA ILE A 103 -8.28 -4.06 0.81
C ILE A 103 -9.56 -3.78 0.05
N GLN A 104 -9.89 -4.58 -0.98
CA GLN A 104 -11.11 -4.39 -1.77
C GLN A 104 -12.36 -4.29 -0.87
N ARG A 105 -12.40 -5.03 0.25
CA ARG A 105 -13.53 -5.01 1.20
C ARG A 105 -13.68 -3.64 1.89
N HIS A 106 -12.57 -2.96 2.19
CA HIS A 106 -12.57 -1.64 2.81
C HIS A 106 -12.89 -0.53 1.81
N MET A 107 -12.46 -0.67 0.55
CA MET A 107 -12.79 0.28 -0.52
C MET A 107 -14.27 0.27 -0.90
N VAL A 108 -14.90 -0.92 -0.98
CA VAL A 108 -16.34 -1.05 -1.28
C VAL A 108 -17.21 -0.41 -0.18
N SER A 109 -16.81 -0.55 1.09
CA SER A 109 -17.46 0.14 2.20
C SER A 109 -17.42 1.66 2.07
N GLY A 110 -16.26 2.23 1.72
CA GLY A 110 -16.08 3.68 1.60
C GLY A 110 -16.89 4.32 0.47
N LEU A 111 -17.05 3.63 -0.66
CA LEU A 111 -17.88 4.09 -1.78
C LEU A 111 -19.38 4.11 -1.43
N SER A 112 -19.85 3.16 -0.63
CA SER A 112 -21.26 3.10 -0.22
C SER A 112 -21.66 4.17 0.79
N SER A 113 -20.77 4.53 1.73
CA SER A 113 -21.05 5.57 2.73
C SER A 113 -21.04 7.00 2.16
N GLY A 114 -20.37 7.23 1.02
CA GLY A 114 -20.38 8.51 0.32
C GLY A 114 -21.63 8.75 -0.56
N ALA A 115 -22.37 7.70 -0.91
CA ALA A 115 -23.52 7.77 -1.82
C ALA A 115 -24.87 8.09 -1.13
N VAL A 116 -24.91 8.15 0.21
CA VAL A 116 -26.18 8.32 0.98
C VAL A 116 -26.26 9.65 1.74
N LYS A 117 -25.34 10.59 1.50
CA LYS A 117 -25.46 11.98 1.97
C LYS A 117 -25.42 12.94 0.79
N GLY A 118 -26.41 12.79 -0.08
CA GLY A 118 -26.94 13.84 -0.95
C GLY A 118 -28.35 14.16 -0.51
#